data_AF-A0A4R3LCD2-F1
#
_entry.id   AF-A0A4R3LCD2-F1
#
_cell.length_a   1.000
_cell.length_b   1.000
_cell.length_c   1.000
_cell.angle_alpha   90.00
_cell.angle_beta   90.00
_cell.angle_gamma   90.00
#
_symmetry.space_group_name_H-M   'P 1'
#
loop_
_entity.id
_entity.type
_entity.pdbx_description
1 polymer ?
#
loop_
_entity_poly.entity_id
_entity_poly.type
_entity_poly.pdbx_seq_one_letter_code
_entity_poly.pdbx_strand_id
1 'polypeptide(L)'
;MEQGAIVETDDKYMAEALALARQAAGAGEVPVGAVVVCNGRIVGRGHNQPVGSHDPTAHAEVLALREAARTLGNYRLPGCVLYVTVEPCAMCAQAALHARLARVVYGAAEPRTGAAGSAVDLFSVPALNPHTQVTAGVRADEAAALMRQFFAQRRAQQRARAEPLRDDALRTPPERFAGVWAQAEARWGLRQAQHSRTWQALDALQGLRLHALDVGSRDAPVPWLCVHGPDAWWPQWLPWMGAAVARGERVLVPDLIGFGQSDKPKKAAWHTPQRHAQIVVQWLDALLPPQGPVRVAWAPGTHWLARALRTALAERVVLEQDVPAHALLALPPDWADVPYPDRGHRAGPQAVRAWGG
;
A
#
# COMPACT_ATOMS: atom_id res chain seq x y z
N MET A 1 10.27 -28.72 -34.21
CA MET A 1 8.99 -28.14 -33.77
C MET A 1 8.10 -28.04 -34.99
N GLU A 2 7.17 -28.97 -35.15
CA GLU A 2 6.23 -28.99 -36.27
C GLU A 2 5.02 -28.16 -35.85
N GLN A 3 4.81 -27.03 -36.50
CA GLN A 3 3.70 -26.11 -36.23
C GLN A 3 2.41 -26.76 -36.75
N GLY A 4 1.64 -27.39 -35.86
CA GLY A 4 0.32 -27.92 -36.20
C GLY A 4 -0.57 -26.80 -36.73
N ALA A 5 -1.20 -27.02 -37.89
CA ALA A 5 -2.02 -26.02 -38.58
C ALA A 5 -3.08 -25.41 -37.65
N ILE A 6 -3.07 -24.08 -37.54
CA ILE A 6 -4.09 -23.30 -36.83
C ILE A 6 -5.41 -23.49 -37.58
N VAL A 7 -6.40 -24.07 -36.91
CA VAL A 7 -7.74 -24.27 -37.48
C VAL A 7 -8.54 -22.99 -37.24
N GLU A 8 -9.34 -22.54 -38.22
CA GLU A 8 -10.17 -21.32 -38.15
C GLU A 8 -11.07 -21.27 -36.88
N THR A 9 -11.34 -22.44 -36.28
CA THR A 9 -12.06 -22.58 -35.01
C THR A 9 -11.30 -22.06 -33.78
N ASP A 10 -9.97 -22.03 -33.81
CA ASP A 10 -9.15 -21.70 -32.63
C ASP A 10 -9.26 -20.21 -32.28
N ASP A 11 -9.34 -19.35 -33.30
CA ASP A 11 -9.54 -17.90 -33.12
C ASP A 11 -10.86 -17.61 -32.40
N LYS A 12 -11.94 -18.27 -32.83
CA LYS A 12 -13.28 -18.14 -32.23
C LYS A 12 -13.27 -18.47 -30.74
N TYR A 13 -12.68 -19.60 -30.34
CA TYR A 13 -12.68 -20.00 -28.92
C TYR A 13 -11.69 -19.18 -28.09
N MET A 14 -10.59 -18.72 -28.68
CA MET A 14 -9.71 -17.76 -28.02
C MET A 14 -10.38 -16.39 -27.82
N ALA A 15 -11.28 -15.98 -28.74
CA ALA A 15 -12.11 -14.78 -28.58
C ALA A 15 -12.96 -14.85 -27.29
N GLU A 16 -13.59 -16.00 -27.05
CA GLU A 16 -14.40 -16.27 -25.86
C GLU A 16 -13.54 -16.28 -24.60
N ALA A 17 -12.36 -16.90 -24.64
CA ALA A 17 -11.39 -16.86 -23.55
C ALA A 17 -10.94 -15.41 -23.24
N LEU A 18 -10.72 -14.57 -24.26
CA LEU A 18 -10.40 -13.15 -24.09
C LEU A 18 -11.57 -12.35 -23.49
N ALA A 19 -12.82 -12.68 -23.83
CA ALA A 19 -13.99 -12.06 -23.19
C ALA A 19 -14.02 -12.36 -21.68
N LEU A 20 -13.74 -13.60 -21.28
CA LEU A 20 -13.60 -14.00 -19.88
C LEU A 20 -12.41 -13.32 -19.19
N ALA A 21 -11.27 -13.17 -19.88
CA ALA A 21 -10.11 -12.44 -19.36
C ALA A 21 -10.43 -10.96 -19.04
N ARG A 22 -11.26 -10.32 -19.87
CA ARG A 22 -11.76 -8.96 -19.60
C ARG A 22 -12.68 -8.91 -18.37
N GLN A 23 -13.46 -9.95 -18.09
CA GLN A 23 -14.25 -10.05 -16.87
C GLN A 23 -13.36 -10.13 -15.63
N ALA A 24 -12.31 -10.95 -15.65
CA ALA A 24 -11.30 -10.97 -14.59
C ALA A 24 -10.68 -9.57 -14.35
N ALA A 25 -10.25 -8.88 -15.41
CA ALA A 25 -9.75 -7.50 -15.27
C ALA A 25 -10.77 -6.57 -14.61
N GLY A 26 -12.05 -6.65 -15.00
CA GLY A 26 -13.14 -5.87 -14.41
C GLY A 26 -13.34 -6.14 -12.91
N ALA A 27 -13.08 -7.37 -12.47
CA ALA A 27 -13.08 -7.77 -11.05
C ALA A 27 -11.78 -7.41 -10.31
N GLY A 28 -10.80 -6.79 -10.99
CA GLY A 28 -9.49 -6.49 -10.42
C GLY A 28 -8.54 -7.71 -10.36
N GLU A 29 -8.86 -8.79 -11.06
CA GLU A 29 -8.03 -9.99 -11.14
C GLU A 29 -7.08 -9.92 -12.35
N VAL A 30 -5.99 -10.69 -12.30
CA VAL A 30 -5.08 -10.81 -13.45
C VAL A 30 -5.88 -11.32 -14.66
N PRO A 31 -5.84 -10.66 -15.84
CA PRO A 31 -6.76 -10.94 -16.93
C PRO A 31 -6.38 -12.20 -17.71
N VAL A 32 -6.74 -13.34 -17.15
CA VAL A 32 -6.65 -14.64 -17.81
C VAL A 32 -8.04 -15.24 -17.88
N GLY A 33 -8.39 -15.76 -19.05
CA GLY A 33 -9.64 -16.46 -19.30
C GLY A 33 -9.39 -17.76 -20.05
N ALA A 34 -10.30 -18.72 -19.87
CA ALA A 34 -10.19 -20.04 -20.46
C ALA A 34 -11.56 -20.63 -20.79
N VAL A 35 -11.62 -21.43 -21.85
CA VAL A 35 -12.79 -22.24 -22.21
C VAL A 35 -12.38 -23.67 -22.56
N VAL A 36 -13.21 -24.64 -22.21
CA VAL A 36 -13.05 -26.04 -22.63
C VAL A 36 -14.11 -26.37 -23.67
N VAL A 37 -13.69 -26.91 -24.79
CA VAL A 37 -14.53 -27.25 -25.94
C VAL A 37 -14.50 -28.75 -26.19
N CYS A 38 -15.67 -29.37 -26.34
CA CYS A 38 -15.82 -30.76 -26.74
C CYS A 38 -16.86 -30.86 -27.85
N ASN A 39 -16.56 -31.57 -28.95
CA ASN A 39 -17.45 -31.71 -30.11
C ASN A 39 -17.99 -30.36 -30.62
N GLY A 40 -17.13 -29.34 -30.69
CA GLY A 40 -17.49 -27.99 -31.16
C GLY A 40 -18.38 -27.18 -30.21
N ARG A 41 -18.56 -27.62 -28.96
CA ARG A 41 -19.38 -26.93 -27.94
C ARG A 41 -18.53 -26.56 -26.74
N ILE A 42 -18.66 -25.33 -26.24
CA ILE A 42 -18.07 -24.92 -24.96
C ILE A 42 -18.81 -25.62 -23.83
N VAL A 43 -18.11 -26.45 -23.07
CA VAL A 43 -18.64 -27.21 -21.92
C VAL A 43 -18.15 -26.68 -20.57
N GLY A 44 -17.17 -25.78 -20.58
CA GLY A 44 -16.67 -25.12 -19.38
C GLY A 44 -16.02 -23.78 -19.69
N ARG A 45 -16.12 -22.84 -18.76
CA ARG A 45 -15.62 -21.47 -18.82
C ARG A 45 -14.94 -21.14 -17.49
N GLY A 46 -13.92 -20.30 -17.54
CA GLY A 46 -13.24 -19.82 -16.35
C GLY A 46 -12.50 -18.53 -16.63
N HIS A 47 -12.41 -17.70 -15.60
CA HIS A 47 -11.49 -16.57 -15.56
C HIS A 47 -10.80 -16.55 -14.20
N ASN A 48 -9.63 -15.94 -14.11
CA ASN A 48 -8.94 -15.82 -12.83
C ASN A 48 -9.84 -15.14 -11.79
N GLN A 49 -9.86 -15.70 -10.59
CA GLN A 49 -10.51 -15.12 -9.41
C GLN A 49 -9.82 -15.44 -8.07
N PRO A 50 -8.49 -15.65 -8.00
CA PRO A 50 -7.83 -16.10 -6.76
C PRO A 50 -7.92 -15.09 -5.62
N VAL A 51 -7.96 -13.78 -5.90
CA VAL A 51 -8.06 -12.74 -4.87
C VAL A 51 -9.47 -12.70 -4.31
N GLY A 52 -10.48 -12.61 -5.18
CA GLY A 52 -11.88 -12.48 -4.81
C GLY A 52 -12.45 -13.74 -4.15
N SER A 53 -11.99 -14.92 -4.55
CA SER A 53 -12.46 -16.18 -3.96
C SER A 53 -11.57 -16.71 -2.82
N HIS A 54 -10.46 -16.02 -2.50
CA HIS A 54 -9.46 -16.48 -1.55
C HIS A 54 -8.98 -17.93 -1.80
N ASP A 55 -8.91 -18.32 -3.07
CA ASP A 55 -8.56 -19.68 -3.50
C ASP A 55 -7.31 -19.62 -4.38
N PRO A 56 -6.16 -20.12 -3.91
CA PRO A 56 -4.91 -20.07 -4.68
C PRO A 56 -4.97 -20.95 -5.94
N THR A 57 -5.98 -21.82 -6.08
CA THR A 57 -6.17 -22.70 -7.24
C THR A 57 -7.19 -22.15 -8.25
N ALA A 58 -7.84 -21.01 -7.97
CA ALA A 58 -8.88 -20.42 -8.82
C ALA A 58 -8.32 -19.69 -10.06
N HIS A 59 -7.47 -20.38 -10.81
CA HIS A 59 -7.00 -19.99 -12.13
C HIS A 59 -8.05 -20.32 -13.18
N ALA A 60 -8.06 -19.55 -14.28
CA ALA A 60 -9.02 -19.69 -15.36
C ALA A 60 -9.14 -21.13 -15.88
N GLU A 61 -8.00 -21.80 -16.10
CA GLU A 61 -7.93 -23.17 -16.63
C GLU A 61 -8.55 -24.18 -15.66
N VAL A 62 -8.22 -24.07 -14.37
CA VAL A 62 -8.74 -24.96 -13.33
C VAL A 62 -10.26 -24.81 -13.22
N LEU A 63 -10.77 -23.58 -13.25
CA LEU A 63 -12.20 -23.32 -13.18
C LEU A 63 -12.93 -23.83 -14.42
N ALA A 64 -12.39 -23.61 -15.62
CA ALA A 64 -12.95 -24.12 -16.87
C ALA A 64 -12.98 -25.66 -16.91
N LEU A 65 -11.91 -26.32 -16.43
CA LEU A 65 -11.85 -27.78 -16.31
C LEU A 65 -12.86 -28.32 -15.30
N ARG A 66 -13.02 -27.66 -14.14
CA ARG A 66 -14.01 -28.03 -13.12
C ARG A 66 -15.44 -27.89 -13.66
N GLU A 67 -15.75 -26.83 -14.40
CA GLU A 67 -17.06 -26.69 -15.04
C GLU A 67 -17.26 -27.78 -16.11
N ALA A 68 -16.28 -27.99 -17.00
CA ALA A 68 -16.36 -29.02 -18.03
C ALA A 68 -16.60 -30.43 -17.47
N ALA A 69 -15.88 -30.79 -16.41
CA ALA A 69 -16.03 -32.07 -15.75
C ALA A 69 -17.41 -32.27 -15.14
N ARG A 70 -18.00 -31.21 -14.56
CA ARG A 70 -19.39 -31.26 -14.06
C ARG A 70 -20.38 -31.37 -15.21
N THR A 71 -20.21 -30.57 -16.26
CA THR A 71 -21.09 -30.56 -17.44
C THR A 71 -21.14 -31.92 -18.13
N LEU A 72 -20.00 -32.63 -18.20
CA LEU A 72 -19.90 -33.95 -18.84
C LEU A 72 -20.07 -35.12 -17.86
N GLY A 73 -20.16 -34.85 -16.55
CA GLY A 73 -20.21 -35.89 -15.52
C GLY A 73 -18.97 -36.78 -15.49
N ASN A 74 -17.80 -36.27 -15.92
CA ASN A 74 -16.56 -37.05 -16.02
C ASN A 74 -15.34 -36.17 -15.77
N TYR A 75 -14.42 -36.63 -14.92
CA TYR A 75 -13.16 -35.93 -14.64
C TYR A 75 -12.14 -36.05 -15.78
N ARG A 76 -12.29 -37.07 -16.65
CA ARG A 76 -11.53 -37.19 -17.90
C ARG A 76 -12.34 -36.57 -19.03
N LEU A 77 -11.66 -35.77 -19.83
CA LEU A 77 -12.19 -34.95 -20.92
C LEU A 77 -11.49 -35.32 -22.25
N PRO A 78 -11.49 -36.60 -22.66
CA PRO A 78 -10.84 -37.02 -23.90
C PRO A 78 -11.50 -36.36 -25.11
N GLY A 79 -10.70 -36.00 -26.11
CA GLY A 79 -11.20 -35.29 -27.30
C GLY A 79 -11.54 -33.82 -27.06
N CYS A 80 -11.49 -33.34 -25.82
CA CYS A 80 -11.73 -31.93 -25.51
C CYS A 80 -10.45 -31.09 -25.67
N VAL A 81 -10.65 -29.80 -25.96
CA VAL A 81 -9.60 -28.80 -26.15
C VAL A 81 -9.78 -27.68 -25.15
N LEU A 82 -8.71 -27.33 -24.44
CA LEU A 82 -8.66 -26.13 -23.59
C LEU A 82 -8.08 -24.97 -24.40
N TYR A 83 -8.77 -23.83 -24.41
CA TYR A 83 -8.26 -22.56 -24.92
C TYR A 83 -8.03 -21.63 -23.73
N VAL A 84 -6.83 -21.06 -23.59
CA VAL A 84 -6.48 -20.14 -22.50
C VAL A 84 -5.69 -18.95 -23.01
N THR A 85 -5.97 -17.75 -22.51
CA THR A 85 -5.34 -16.53 -23.06
C THR A 85 -3.84 -16.42 -22.79
N VAL A 86 -3.36 -17.04 -21.72
CA VAL A 86 -1.94 -17.05 -21.30
C VAL A 86 -1.47 -18.48 -21.13
N GLU A 87 -0.20 -18.75 -21.43
CA GLU A 87 0.45 -20.04 -21.22
C GLU A 87 0.19 -20.57 -19.79
N PRO A 88 -0.25 -21.83 -19.65
CA PRO A 88 -0.62 -22.38 -18.35
C PRO A 88 0.60 -22.52 -17.44
N CYS A 89 0.43 -22.21 -16.16
CA CYS A 89 1.42 -22.50 -15.13
C CYS A 89 1.50 -24.02 -14.83
N ALA A 90 2.49 -24.46 -14.05
CA ALA A 90 2.69 -25.87 -13.73
C ALA A 90 1.45 -26.56 -13.14
N MET A 91 0.70 -25.89 -12.27
CA MET A 91 -0.56 -26.39 -11.70
C MET A 91 -1.60 -26.66 -12.81
N CYS A 92 -1.82 -25.67 -13.67
CA CYS A 92 -2.84 -25.74 -14.73
C CYS A 92 -2.46 -26.75 -15.82
N ALA A 93 -1.17 -26.80 -16.19
CA ALA A 93 -0.65 -27.79 -17.12
C ALA A 93 -0.84 -29.21 -16.59
N GLN A 94 -0.51 -29.46 -15.31
CA GLN A 94 -0.73 -30.76 -14.70
C GLN A 94 -2.23 -31.11 -14.58
N ALA A 95 -3.09 -30.12 -14.30
CA ALA A 95 -4.54 -30.32 -14.29
C ALA A 95 -5.08 -30.72 -15.68
N ALA A 96 -4.62 -30.07 -16.75
CA ALA A 96 -4.94 -30.42 -18.14
C ALA A 96 -4.51 -31.86 -18.49
N LEU A 97 -3.31 -32.28 -18.04
CA LEU A 97 -2.81 -33.64 -18.24
C LEU A 97 -3.65 -34.67 -17.48
N HIS A 98 -4.01 -34.41 -16.22
CA HIS A 98 -4.90 -35.27 -15.43
C HIS A 98 -6.30 -35.39 -16.04
N ALA A 99 -6.81 -34.31 -16.62
CA ALA A 99 -8.07 -34.27 -17.34
C ALA A 99 -8.01 -35.00 -18.69
N ARG A 100 -6.85 -35.47 -19.15
CA ARG A 100 -6.70 -36.19 -20.43
C ARG A 100 -7.21 -35.42 -21.65
N LEU A 101 -7.01 -34.09 -21.68
CA LEU A 101 -7.37 -33.28 -22.85
C LEU A 101 -6.64 -33.78 -24.09
N ALA A 102 -7.29 -33.64 -25.25
CA ALA A 102 -6.61 -33.91 -26.52
C ALA A 102 -5.61 -32.79 -26.85
N ARG A 103 -5.95 -31.54 -26.53
CA ARG A 103 -5.13 -30.38 -26.88
C ARG A 103 -5.29 -29.22 -25.89
N VAL A 104 -4.20 -28.48 -25.67
CA VAL A 104 -4.19 -27.17 -25.02
C VAL A 104 -3.75 -26.14 -26.04
N VAL A 105 -4.55 -25.09 -26.21
CA VAL A 105 -4.27 -23.96 -27.09
C VAL A 105 -4.12 -22.73 -26.23
N TYR A 106 -2.99 -22.02 -26.33
CA TYR A 106 -2.79 -20.79 -25.58
C TYR A 106 -2.43 -19.59 -26.47
N GLY A 107 -2.73 -18.40 -25.97
CA GLY A 107 -2.39 -17.14 -26.61
C GLY A 107 -0.96 -16.71 -26.31
N ALA A 108 -0.80 -15.80 -25.35
CA ALA A 108 0.50 -15.24 -24.98
C ALA A 108 1.34 -16.23 -24.17
N ALA A 109 2.65 -16.30 -24.45
CA ALA A 109 3.60 -17.01 -23.59
C ALA A 109 3.76 -16.32 -22.22
N GLU A 110 4.11 -17.08 -21.18
CA GLU A 110 4.46 -16.56 -19.84
C GLU A 110 5.92 -16.92 -19.50
N PRO A 111 6.89 -16.06 -19.84
CA PRO A 111 8.32 -16.38 -19.73
C PRO A 111 8.80 -16.75 -18.32
N ARG A 112 8.11 -16.31 -17.27
CA ARG A 112 8.57 -16.51 -15.89
C ARG A 112 8.06 -17.79 -15.26
N THR A 113 6.84 -18.20 -15.58
CA THR A 113 6.15 -19.29 -14.86
C THR A 113 5.37 -20.24 -15.78
N GLY A 114 5.38 -20.00 -17.09
CA GLY A 114 4.74 -20.86 -18.08
C GLY A 114 5.36 -22.25 -18.10
N ALA A 115 4.49 -23.26 -18.15
CA ALA A 115 4.86 -24.67 -18.04
C ALA A 115 4.59 -25.47 -19.33
N ALA A 116 4.45 -24.79 -20.47
CA ALA A 116 4.22 -25.36 -21.79
C ALA A 116 5.30 -24.93 -22.80
N GLY A 117 6.52 -24.70 -22.32
CA GLY A 117 7.67 -24.32 -23.14
C GLY A 117 8.52 -23.17 -22.59
N SER A 118 7.96 -22.30 -21.73
CA SER A 118 8.68 -21.12 -21.24
C SER A 118 9.67 -21.41 -20.10
N ALA A 119 9.19 -21.56 -18.87
CA ALA A 119 10.04 -21.81 -17.71
C ALA A 119 10.31 -23.32 -17.53
N VAL A 120 9.30 -24.13 -17.82
CA VAL A 120 9.37 -25.58 -17.91
C VAL A 120 8.42 -26.05 -19.01
N ASP A 121 8.57 -27.28 -19.47
CA ASP A 121 7.61 -27.90 -20.37
C ASP A 121 7.16 -29.23 -19.78
N LEU A 122 6.00 -29.22 -19.11
CA LEU A 122 5.42 -30.46 -18.56
C LEU A 122 4.78 -31.33 -19.65
N PHE A 123 4.44 -30.74 -20.80
CA PHE A 123 3.86 -31.48 -21.92
C PHE A 123 4.91 -32.26 -22.71
N SER A 124 6.20 -31.92 -22.63
CA SER A 124 7.27 -32.72 -23.22
C SER A 124 7.75 -33.88 -22.36
N VAL A 125 7.35 -33.98 -21.08
CA VAL A 125 7.77 -35.06 -20.18
C VAL A 125 7.02 -36.36 -20.52
N PRO A 126 7.69 -37.40 -21.07
CA PRO A 126 6.99 -38.59 -21.58
C PRO A 126 6.24 -39.36 -20.48
N ALA A 127 6.75 -39.34 -19.26
CA ALA A 127 6.12 -39.97 -18.10
C ALA A 127 4.79 -39.29 -17.69
N LEU A 128 4.60 -38.02 -18.04
CA LEU A 128 3.42 -37.22 -17.69
C LEU A 128 2.43 -37.12 -18.86
N ASN A 129 2.92 -37.05 -20.10
CA ASN A 129 2.10 -36.69 -21.25
C ASN A 129 2.21 -37.64 -22.46
N PRO A 130 1.43 -38.74 -22.49
CA PRO A 130 1.29 -39.56 -23.68
C PRO A 130 0.22 -39.05 -24.68
N HIS A 131 -0.55 -37.98 -24.37
CA HIS A 131 -1.86 -37.74 -25.01
C HIS A 131 -2.19 -36.29 -25.41
N THR A 132 -1.65 -35.27 -24.73
CA THR A 132 -2.07 -33.88 -24.91
C THR A 132 -1.13 -33.14 -25.86
N GLN A 133 -1.67 -32.58 -26.94
CA GLN A 133 -0.92 -31.69 -27.83
C GLN A 133 -0.99 -30.23 -27.35
N VAL A 134 0.00 -29.41 -27.72
CA VAL A 134 0.04 -27.99 -27.38
C VAL A 134 0.13 -27.14 -28.64
N THR A 135 -0.72 -26.12 -28.73
CA THR A 135 -0.66 -25.08 -29.76
C THR A 135 -0.49 -23.72 -29.09
N ALA A 136 0.55 -23.00 -29.47
CA ALA A 136 0.87 -21.68 -28.92
C ALA A 136 0.48 -20.57 -29.90
N GLY A 137 0.30 -19.35 -29.40
CA GLY A 137 0.32 -18.15 -30.22
C GLY A 137 -1.04 -17.66 -30.73
N VAL A 138 -2.16 -18.33 -30.42
CA VAL A 138 -3.48 -17.93 -30.95
C VAL A 138 -3.94 -16.62 -30.29
N ARG A 139 -4.09 -15.55 -31.09
CA ARG A 139 -4.36 -14.17 -30.61
C ARG A 139 -3.39 -13.70 -29.51
N ALA A 140 -2.11 -14.13 -29.59
CA ALA A 140 -1.11 -13.83 -28.58
C ALA A 140 -0.92 -12.33 -28.33
N ASP A 141 -0.92 -11.51 -29.39
CA ASP A 141 -0.73 -10.06 -29.26
C ASP A 141 -1.82 -9.40 -28.42
N GLU A 142 -3.07 -9.84 -28.58
CA GLU A 142 -4.22 -9.30 -27.85
C GLU A 142 -4.22 -9.76 -26.40
N ALA A 143 -3.95 -11.03 -26.14
CA ALA A 143 -3.79 -11.54 -24.78
C ALA A 143 -2.64 -10.82 -24.03
N ALA A 144 -1.50 -10.64 -24.71
CA ALA A 144 -0.35 -9.93 -24.15
C ALA A 144 -0.66 -8.44 -23.93
N ALA A 145 -1.40 -7.80 -24.84
CA ALA A 145 -1.84 -6.42 -24.69
C ALA A 145 -2.72 -6.23 -23.45
N LEU A 146 -3.67 -7.15 -23.21
CA LEU A 146 -4.55 -7.12 -22.05
C LEU A 146 -3.76 -7.24 -20.73
N MET A 147 -2.80 -8.17 -20.66
CA MET A 147 -1.89 -8.31 -19.52
C MET A 147 -1.05 -7.04 -19.29
N ARG A 148 -0.44 -6.48 -20.35
CA ARG A 148 0.35 -5.24 -20.27
C ARG A 148 -0.49 -4.07 -19.76
N GLN A 149 -1.71 -3.90 -20.29
CA GLN A 149 -2.62 -2.83 -19.90
C GLN A 149 -3.02 -2.95 -18.43
N PHE A 150 -3.38 -4.14 -17.95
CA PHE A 150 -3.76 -4.37 -16.56
C PHE A 150 -2.63 -3.99 -15.60
N PHE A 151 -1.41 -4.47 -15.83
CA PHE A 151 -0.29 -4.13 -14.96
C PHE A 151 0.16 -2.67 -15.09
N ALA A 152 0.01 -2.05 -16.27
CA ALA A 152 0.28 -0.62 -16.43
C ALA A 152 -0.70 0.24 -15.62
N GLN A 153 -1.99 -0.09 -15.66
CA GLN A 153 -3.03 0.57 -14.86
C GLN A 153 -2.78 0.37 -13.37
N ARG A 154 -2.45 -0.85 -12.92
CA ARG A 154 -2.08 -1.13 -11.52
C ARG A 154 -0.89 -0.31 -11.05
N ARG A 155 0.18 -0.24 -11.84
CA ARG A 155 1.34 0.61 -11.54
C ARG A 155 0.99 2.09 -11.51
N ALA A 156 0.14 2.56 -12.43
CA ALA A 156 -0.31 3.95 -12.45
C ALA A 156 -1.16 4.30 -11.21
N GLN A 157 -2.08 3.41 -10.79
CA GLN A 157 -2.85 3.56 -9.56
C GLN A 157 -1.97 3.55 -8.32
N GLN A 158 -0.96 2.67 -8.29
CA GLN A 158 0.04 2.65 -7.21
C GLN A 158 0.84 3.96 -7.16
N ARG A 159 1.29 4.47 -8.31
CA ARG A 159 1.99 5.77 -8.39
C ARG A 159 1.10 6.95 -8.01
N ALA A 160 -0.16 6.95 -8.42
CA ALA A 160 -1.11 8.00 -8.04
C ALA A 160 -1.43 8.00 -6.54
N ARG A 161 -1.36 6.83 -5.89
CA ARG A 161 -1.44 6.69 -4.43
C ARG A 161 -0.11 6.94 -3.71
N ALA A 162 1.01 6.81 -4.42
CA ALA A 162 2.32 7.08 -3.88
C ALA A 162 2.49 8.60 -3.80
N GLU A 163 2.35 9.15 -2.60
CA GLU A 163 2.82 10.51 -2.33
C GLU A 163 4.35 10.50 -2.47
N PRO A 164 4.93 11.26 -3.43
CA PRO A 164 6.36 11.23 -3.68
C PRO A 164 7.12 11.58 -2.40
N LEU A 165 8.09 10.73 -2.05
CA LEU A 165 8.98 10.91 -0.93
C LEU A 165 10.39 11.15 -1.46
N ARG A 166 11.13 12.07 -0.84
CA ARG A 166 12.54 12.28 -1.15
C ARG A 166 13.35 11.01 -0.91
N ASP A 167 14.36 10.77 -1.74
CA ASP A 167 15.26 9.61 -1.61
C ASP A 167 16.01 9.57 -0.26
N ASP A 168 16.23 10.74 0.34
CA ASP A 168 16.90 10.89 1.64
C ASP A 168 15.95 10.86 2.85
N ALA A 169 14.68 10.49 2.64
CA ALA A 169 13.67 10.45 3.69
C ALA A 169 13.00 9.07 3.78
N LEU A 170 12.36 8.84 4.93
CA LEU A 170 11.54 7.68 5.21
C LEU A 170 10.12 8.12 5.57
N ARG A 171 9.12 7.59 4.85
CA ARG A 171 7.69 7.73 5.19
C ARG A 171 7.20 6.40 5.73
N THR A 172 6.78 6.40 6.98
CA THR A 172 6.23 5.22 7.63
C THR A 172 4.82 4.99 7.10
N PRO A 173 4.49 3.79 6.59
CA PRO A 173 3.15 3.50 6.09
C PRO A 173 2.07 3.70 7.17
N PRO A 174 0.93 4.36 6.86
CA PRO A 174 -0.10 4.67 7.85
C PRO A 174 -0.62 3.47 8.64
N GLU A 175 -0.67 2.29 8.03
CA GLU A 175 -1.12 1.04 8.65
C GLU A 175 -0.27 0.64 9.87
N ARG A 176 1.00 1.09 9.93
CA ARG A 176 1.87 0.86 11.09
C ARG A 176 1.41 1.61 12.34
N PHE A 177 0.58 2.64 12.18
CA PHE A 177 0.02 3.45 13.27
C PHE A 177 -1.43 3.09 13.61
N ALA A 178 -2.05 2.14 12.90
CA ALA A 178 -3.45 1.79 13.10
C ALA A 178 -3.75 1.34 14.55
N GLY A 179 -2.85 0.58 15.16
CA GLY A 179 -2.99 0.15 16.56
C GLY A 179 -2.94 1.31 17.56
N VAL A 180 -2.10 2.33 17.32
CA VAL A 180 -2.01 3.53 18.16
C VAL A 180 -3.32 4.31 18.09
N TRP A 181 -3.85 4.51 16.87
CA TRP A 181 -5.12 5.21 16.65
C TRP A 181 -6.31 4.48 17.28
N ALA A 182 -6.41 3.16 17.11
CA ALA A 182 -7.49 2.37 17.70
C ALA A 182 -7.53 2.49 19.23
N GLN A 183 -6.35 2.43 19.88
CA GLN A 183 -6.25 2.58 21.33
C GLN A 183 -6.51 4.02 21.79
N ALA A 184 -6.06 5.02 21.03
CA ALA A 184 -6.32 6.43 21.31
C ALA A 184 -7.83 6.77 21.22
N GLU A 185 -8.52 6.23 20.23
CA GLU A 185 -9.97 6.36 20.08
C GLU A 185 -10.70 5.68 21.24
N ALA A 186 -10.34 4.44 21.57
CA ALA A 186 -11.01 3.67 22.62
C ALA A 186 -10.91 4.32 24.00
N ARG A 187 -9.78 4.94 24.34
CA ARG A 187 -9.53 5.49 25.69
C ARG A 187 -9.74 7.00 25.81
N TRP A 188 -9.54 7.76 24.74
CA TRP A 188 -9.63 9.24 24.75
C TRP A 188 -10.62 9.81 23.71
N GLY A 189 -11.32 8.97 22.94
CA GLY A 189 -12.27 9.42 21.92
C GLY A 189 -11.61 10.13 20.73
N LEU A 190 -10.28 10.03 20.59
CA LEU A 190 -9.51 10.74 19.57
C LEU A 190 -9.57 10.01 18.22
N ARG A 191 -10.54 10.39 17.38
CA ARG A 191 -10.73 9.80 16.04
C ARG A 191 -9.72 10.33 15.02
N GLN A 192 -9.03 9.43 14.32
CA GLN A 192 -8.04 9.78 13.30
C GLN A 192 -8.62 10.70 12.21
N ALA A 193 -9.76 10.32 11.62
CA ALA A 193 -10.40 11.06 10.53
C ALA A 193 -10.77 12.51 10.90
N GLN A 194 -10.96 12.79 12.20
CA GLN A 194 -11.34 14.11 12.68
C GLN A 194 -10.16 14.98 13.05
N HIS A 195 -9.11 14.38 13.63
CA HIS A 195 -8.05 15.13 14.30
C HIS A 195 -6.68 15.06 13.63
N SER A 196 -6.42 14.01 12.83
CA SER A 196 -5.16 13.85 12.10
C SER A 196 -5.16 14.71 10.84
N ARG A 197 -4.07 15.44 10.61
CA ARG A 197 -3.87 16.27 9.42
C ARG A 197 -2.43 16.16 8.94
N THR A 198 -2.22 16.40 7.64
CA THR A 198 -0.90 16.41 7.03
C THR A 198 -0.69 17.66 6.18
N TRP A 199 0.56 18.13 6.14
CA TRP A 199 1.00 19.27 5.33
C TRP A 199 2.20 18.85 4.50
N GLN A 200 2.19 19.26 3.23
CA GLN A 200 3.28 18.98 2.26
C GLN A 200 3.66 20.24 1.46
N ALA A 201 2.70 21.16 1.25
CA ALA A 201 2.88 22.40 0.50
C ALA A 201 3.39 23.56 1.38
N LEU A 202 4.44 23.31 2.17
CA LEU A 202 5.18 24.35 2.90
C LEU A 202 6.62 24.37 2.38
N ASP A 203 7.15 25.54 2.04
CA ASP A 203 8.51 25.66 1.48
C ASP A 203 9.57 25.09 2.42
N ALA A 204 9.42 25.29 3.73
CA ALA A 204 10.33 24.75 4.74
C ALA A 204 10.36 23.22 4.81
N LEU A 205 9.30 22.54 4.34
CA LEU A 205 9.26 21.08 4.28
C LEU A 205 10.07 20.51 3.13
N GLN A 206 10.34 21.29 2.07
CA GLN A 206 11.16 20.87 0.93
C GLN A 206 10.74 19.49 0.37
N GLY A 207 9.43 19.25 0.22
CA GLY A 207 8.88 17.97 -0.26
C GLY A 207 8.68 16.88 0.80
N LEU A 208 8.89 17.19 2.09
CA LEU A 208 8.53 16.31 3.20
C LEU A 208 7.08 16.52 3.62
N ARG A 209 6.53 15.53 4.32
CA ARG A 209 5.22 15.58 4.95
C ARG A 209 5.33 15.74 6.47
N LEU A 210 4.69 16.79 6.97
CA LEU A 210 4.43 16.99 8.39
C LEU A 210 3.08 16.38 8.76
N HIS A 211 3.03 15.58 9.81
CA HIS A 211 1.80 15.17 10.49
C HIS A 211 1.61 16.00 11.76
N ALA A 212 0.38 16.41 12.04
CA ALA A 212 0.03 17.05 13.30
C ALA A 212 -1.43 16.80 13.67
N LEU A 213 -1.75 17.01 14.95
CA LEU A 213 -3.11 17.08 15.44
C LEU A 213 -3.58 18.54 15.56
N ASP A 214 -4.86 18.76 15.27
CA ASP A 214 -5.58 20.01 15.55
C ASP A 214 -6.88 19.63 16.26
N VAL A 215 -6.94 19.87 17.58
CA VAL A 215 -8.00 19.37 18.47
C VAL A 215 -8.56 20.51 19.31
N GLY A 216 -9.87 20.48 19.60
CA GLY A 216 -10.57 21.52 20.35
C GLY A 216 -11.24 22.56 19.47
N SER A 217 -11.76 23.63 20.08
CA SER A 217 -12.55 24.64 19.37
C SER A 217 -11.68 25.52 18.48
N ARG A 218 -12.03 25.65 17.20
CA ARG A 218 -11.33 26.57 16.27
C ARG A 218 -11.56 28.05 16.60
N ASP A 219 -12.60 28.34 17.38
CA ASP A 219 -12.93 29.68 17.85
C ASP A 219 -12.15 30.07 19.12
N ALA A 220 -11.37 29.14 19.70
CA ALA A 220 -10.52 29.46 20.84
C ALA A 220 -9.42 30.47 20.42
N PRO A 221 -9.29 31.61 21.11
CA PRO A 221 -8.54 32.76 20.61
C PRO A 221 -7.02 32.53 20.54
N VAL A 222 -6.48 31.64 21.39
CA VAL A 222 -5.04 31.36 21.45
C VAL A 222 -4.80 29.85 21.66
N PRO A 223 -4.34 29.10 20.63
CA PRO A 223 -4.09 27.68 20.75
C PRO A 223 -2.84 27.37 21.57
N TRP A 224 -2.80 26.16 22.13
CA TRP A 224 -1.59 25.55 22.65
C TRP A 224 -0.81 24.84 21.55
N LEU A 225 0.46 25.20 21.37
CA LEU A 225 1.44 24.43 20.61
C LEU A 225 2.15 23.46 21.58
N CYS A 226 1.98 22.16 21.36
CA CYS A 226 2.57 21.10 22.18
C CYS A 226 3.85 20.56 21.54
N VAL A 227 5.01 20.83 22.14
CA VAL A 227 6.32 20.45 21.58
C VAL A 227 6.87 19.23 22.33
N HIS A 228 7.10 18.12 21.62
CA HIS A 228 7.62 16.88 22.21
C HIS A 228 9.16 16.81 22.22
N GLY A 229 9.72 15.98 23.11
CA GLY A 229 11.15 15.66 23.17
C GLY A 229 11.57 14.53 22.22
N PRO A 230 12.85 14.10 22.24
CA PRO A 230 13.40 13.12 21.29
C PRO A 230 12.84 11.69 21.42
N ASP A 231 12.24 11.37 22.56
CA ASP A 231 11.87 9.99 22.91
C ASP A 231 10.37 9.72 22.73
N ALA A 232 9.66 10.68 22.14
CA ALA A 232 8.22 10.61 22.01
C ALA A 232 7.70 11.46 20.83
N TRP A 233 6.37 11.52 20.70
CA TRP A 233 5.62 12.10 19.59
C TRP A 233 4.18 12.35 20.06
N TRP A 234 3.23 12.72 19.18
CA TRP A 234 1.89 13.19 19.58
C TRP A 234 1.17 12.37 20.68
N PRO A 235 1.25 11.01 20.77
CA PRO A 235 0.43 10.28 21.74
C PRO A 235 0.79 10.59 23.19
N GLN A 236 2.00 11.09 23.47
CA GLN A 236 2.39 11.50 24.83
C GLN A 236 1.43 12.56 25.40
N TRP A 237 0.82 13.36 24.52
CA TRP A 237 0.00 14.50 24.90
C TRP A 237 -1.45 14.11 25.21
N LEU A 238 -1.86 12.85 24.97
CA LEU A 238 -3.25 12.41 25.13
C LEU A 238 -3.90 12.83 26.48
N PRO A 239 -3.28 12.60 27.66
CA PRO A 239 -3.88 13.02 28.93
C PRO A 239 -3.99 14.54 29.07
N TRP A 240 -2.91 15.25 28.74
CA TRP A 240 -2.81 16.70 28.90
C TRP A 240 -3.72 17.45 27.93
N MET A 241 -3.74 17.04 26.66
CA MET A 241 -4.60 17.56 25.60
C MET A 241 -6.07 17.36 25.94
N GLY A 242 -6.45 16.19 26.47
CA GLY A 242 -7.83 15.92 26.91
C GLY A 242 -8.30 16.92 27.97
N ALA A 243 -7.44 17.24 28.94
CA ALA A 243 -7.74 18.24 29.97
C ALA A 243 -7.85 19.67 29.40
N ALA A 244 -7.01 20.04 28.43
CA ALA A 244 -7.08 21.34 27.77
C ALA A 244 -8.34 21.50 26.93
N VAL A 245 -8.69 20.49 26.13
CA VAL A 245 -9.90 20.48 25.30
C VAL A 245 -11.16 20.53 26.18
N ALA A 246 -11.18 19.85 27.33
CA ALA A 246 -12.28 19.94 28.28
C ALA A 246 -12.49 21.35 28.86
N ARG A 247 -11.46 22.21 28.85
CA ARG A 247 -11.56 23.64 29.20
C ARG A 247 -11.95 24.53 28.02
N GLY A 248 -12.29 23.94 26.87
CA GLY A 248 -12.63 24.67 25.65
C GLY A 248 -11.42 25.20 24.87
N GLU A 249 -10.21 24.73 25.18
CA GLU A 249 -8.99 25.18 24.53
C GLU A 249 -8.71 24.43 23.22
N ARG A 250 -8.03 25.08 22.29
CA ARG A 250 -7.48 24.47 21.07
C ARG A 250 -6.05 24.00 21.32
N VAL A 251 -5.71 22.82 20.83
CA VAL A 251 -4.40 22.19 20.99
C VAL A 251 -3.88 21.72 19.63
N LEU A 252 -2.66 22.15 19.31
CA LEU A 252 -1.93 21.85 18.11
C LEU A 252 -0.72 20.99 18.49
N VAL A 253 -0.65 19.75 17.97
CA VAL A 253 0.37 18.77 18.36
C VAL A 253 1.10 18.28 17.11
N PRO A 254 2.20 18.91 16.68
CA PRO A 254 3.00 18.42 15.58
C PRO A 254 3.80 17.18 15.98
N ASP A 255 3.87 16.20 15.09
CA ASP A 255 5.01 15.28 15.08
C ASP A 255 6.15 16.00 14.38
N LEU A 256 7.20 16.39 15.10
CA LEU A 256 8.34 17.06 14.48
C LEU A 256 8.92 16.19 13.35
N ILE A 257 9.46 16.81 12.30
CA ILE A 257 10.05 16.06 11.18
C ILE A 257 11.19 15.17 11.69
N GLY A 258 11.15 13.87 11.39
CA GLY A 258 12.02 12.86 12.01
C GLY A 258 11.31 11.96 13.02
N PHE A 259 10.08 12.30 13.43
CA PHE A 259 9.36 11.63 14.51
C PHE A 259 7.96 11.21 14.07
N GLY A 260 7.34 10.29 14.83
CA GLY A 260 5.93 9.95 14.69
C GLY A 260 5.47 9.60 13.27
N GLN A 261 4.36 10.19 12.80
CA GLN A 261 3.82 9.96 11.45
C GLN A 261 4.36 10.95 10.40
N SER A 262 5.18 11.91 10.82
CA SER A 262 5.93 12.78 9.94
C SER A 262 7.04 12.01 9.21
N ASP A 263 7.44 12.55 8.07
CA ASP A 263 8.58 12.02 7.32
C ASP A 263 9.87 12.14 8.11
N LYS A 264 10.80 11.25 7.83
CA LYS A 264 12.05 11.11 8.59
C LYS A 264 13.26 11.21 7.68
N PRO A 265 13.85 12.41 7.54
CA PRO A 265 15.14 12.57 6.90
C PRO A 265 16.17 11.63 7.53
N LYS A 266 16.92 10.92 6.70
CA LYS A 266 17.83 9.85 7.13
C LYS A 266 19.20 10.37 7.60
N LYS A 267 19.48 11.67 7.37
CA LYS A 267 20.77 12.30 7.70
C LYS A 267 20.64 13.14 8.97
N ALA A 268 21.44 12.82 9.99
CA ALA A 268 21.45 13.55 11.26
C ALA A 268 21.68 15.07 11.08
N ALA A 269 22.58 15.46 10.18
CA ALA A 269 22.89 16.87 9.89
C ALA A 269 21.69 17.68 9.35
N TRP A 270 20.63 17.03 8.88
CA TRP A 270 19.40 17.71 8.46
C TRP A 270 18.65 18.30 9.66
N HIS A 271 18.69 17.63 10.83
CA HIS A 271 17.91 18.00 12.02
C HIS A 271 18.62 19.10 12.83
N THR A 272 18.53 20.34 12.36
CA THR A 272 19.00 21.52 13.11
C THR A 272 17.84 22.23 13.83
N PRO A 273 18.07 22.83 15.02
CA PRO A 273 17.04 23.60 15.73
C PRO A 273 16.35 24.66 14.85
N GLN A 274 17.12 25.39 14.05
CA GLN A 274 16.60 26.46 13.18
C GLN A 274 15.65 25.93 12.11
N ARG A 275 15.97 24.78 11.52
CA ARG A 275 15.13 24.18 10.47
C ARG A 275 13.80 23.69 11.05
N HIS A 276 13.83 23.01 12.19
CA HIS A 276 12.61 22.59 12.88
C HIS A 276 11.75 23.78 13.30
N ALA A 277 12.36 24.83 13.85
CA ALA A 277 11.65 26.06 14.22
C ALA A 277 10.96 26.71 13.00
N GLN A 278 11.66 26.84 11.87
CA GLN A 278 11.09 27.38 10.63
C GLN A 278 9.90 26.58 10.11
N ILE A 279 9.97 25.24 10.17
CA ILE A 279 8.86 24.36 9.77
C ILE A 279 7.64 24.59 10.67
N VAL A 280 7.83 24.66 11.99
CA VAL A 280 6.73 24.92 12.93
C VAL A 280 6.11 26.29 12.69
N VAL A 281 6.91 27.34 12.44
CA VAL A 281 6.39 28.68 12.14
C VAL A 281 5.57 28.69 10.86
N GLN A 282 6.10 28.16 9.74
CA GLN A 282 5.33 28.11 8.48
C GLN A 282 4.06 27.27 8.60
N TRP A 283 4.10 26.19 9.37
CA TRP A 283 2.92 25.39 9.64
C TRP A 283 1.86 26.17 10.43
N LEU A 284 2.27 26.93 11.45
CA LEU A 284 1.36 27.81 12.18
C LEU A 284 0.81 28.94 11.31
N ASP A 285 1.62 29.51 10.41
CA ASP A 285 1.17 30.56 9.48
C ASP A 285 0.15 30.03 8.46
N ALA A 286 0.24 28.76 8.09
CA ALA A 286 -0.77 28.09 7.26
C ALA A 286 -2.08 27.77 8.01
N LEU A 287 -2.07 27.83 9.35
CA LEU A 287 -3.18 27.41 10.21
C LEU A 287 -3.88 28.56 10.93
N LEU A 288 -3.14 29.60 11.26
CA LEU A 288 -3.55 30.71 12.11
C LEU A 288 -3.52 32.02 11.31
N PRO A 289 -4.24 33.06 11.75
CA PRO A 289 -4.06 34.39 11.21
C PRO A 289 -2.58 34.82 11.23
N PRO A 290 -2.12 35.67 10.30
CA PRO A 290 -0.76 36.17 10.28
C PRO A 290 -0.33 36.73 11.64
N GLN A 291 0.82 36.27 12.16
CA GLN A 291 1.31 36.62 13.50
C GLN A 291 0.35 36.27 14.65
N GLY A 292 -0.57 35.32 14.43
CA GLY A 292 -1.52 34.88 15.44
C GLY A 292 -0.82 34.36 16.70
N PRO A 293 -1.28 34.76 17.90
CA PRO A 293 -0.64 34.40 19.16
C PRO A 293 -0.76 32.90 19.44
N VAL A 294 0.20 32.36 20.17
CA VAL A 294 0.25 30.96 20.60
C VAL A 294 0.72 30.85 22.04
N ARG A 295 0.24 29.82 22.73
CA ARG A 295 0.79 29.37 24.01
C ARG A 295 1.63 28.14 23.75
N VAL A 296 2.77 27.97 24.40
CA VAL A 296 3.66 26.82 24.13
C VAL A 296 3.76 25.93 25.35
N ALA A 297 3.46 24.65 25.17
CA ALA A 297 3.63 23.61 26.17
C ALA A 297 4.87 22.77 25.80
N TRP A 298 5.85 22.72 26.70
CA TRP A 298 7.12 22.04 26.51
C TRP A 298 7.15 20.72 27.26
N ALA A 299 7.35 19.63 26.53
CA ALA A 299 7.65 18.35 27.16
C ALA A 299 9.12 18.29 27.63
N PRO A 300 9.48 17.30 28.47
CA PRO A 300 10.89 17.04 28.80
C PRO A 300 11.73 16.80 27.54
N GLY A 301 12.97 17.32 27.53
CA GLY A 301 13.93 17.12 26.43
C GLY A 301 13.74 18.02 25.21
N THR A 302 13.02 19.14 25.34
CA THR A 302 12.78 20.11 24.25
C THR A 302 13.80 21.25 24.16
N HIS A 303 14.78 21.31 25.06
CA HIS A 303 15.76 22.39 25.18
C HIS A 303 16.55 22.67 23.89
N TRP A 304 16.82 21.63 23.11
CA TRP A 304 17.50 21.73 21.81
C TRP A 304 16.76 22.65 20.82
N LEU A 305 15.42 22.67 20.85
CA LEU A 305 14.58 23.45 19.95
C LEU A 305 14.11 24.76 20.58
N ALA A 306 13.93 24.78 21.91
CA ALA A 306 13.26 25.86 22.62
C ALA A 306 13.83 27.25 22.28
N ARG A 307 15.15 27.42 22.28
CA ARG A 307 15.79 28.70 21.92
C ARG A 307 15.46 29.13 20.49
N ALA A 308 15.64 28.24 19.51
CA ALA A 308 15.41 28.56 18.11
C ALA A 308 13.94 28.86 17.83
N LEU A 309 13.02 28.10 18.44
CA LEU A 309 11.59 28.29 18.26
C LEU A 309 11.08 29.57 18.94
N ARG A 310 11.58 29.92 20.13
CA ARG A 310 11.29 31.22 20.77
C ARG A 310 11.74 32.39 19.90
N THR A 311 12.97 32.32 19.36
CA THR A 311 13.46 33.36 18.45
C THR A 311 12.61 33.47 17.19
N ALA A 312 12.17 32.33 16.62
CA ALA A 312 11.39 32.33 15.40
C ALA A 312 9.93 32.76 15.60
N LEU A 313 9.32 32.46 16.75
CA LEU A 313 7.96 32.89 17.09
C LEU A 313 7.91 34.32 17.64
N ALA A 314 9.00 34.80 18.27
CA ALA A 314 9.11 36.13 18.85
C ALA A 314 7.87 36.50 19.70
N GLU A 315 7.26 37.66 19.43
CA GLU A 315 6.10 38.21 20.14
C GLU A 315 4.82 37.38 20.01
N ARG A 316 4.80 36.31 19.18
CA ARG A 316 3.65 35.41 19.09
C ARG A 316 3.45 34.59 20.35
N VAL A 317 4.51 34.34 21.12
CA VAL A 317 4.42 33.50 22.33
C VAL A 317 3.87 34.33 23.49
N VAL A 318 2.61 34.09 23.86
CA VAL A 318 1.95 34.83 24.94
C VAL A 318 1.98 34.11 26.29
N LEU A 319 2.29 32.81 26.29
CA LEU A 319 2.47 31.99 27.49
C LEU A 319 3.35 30.79 27.17
N GLU A 320 4.21 30.42 28.11
CA GLU A 320 4.98 29.18 28.06
C GLU A 320 4.73 28.35 29.32
N GLN A 321 4.68 27.03 29.15
CA GLN A 321 4.49 26.09 30.25
C GLN A 321 5.38 24.86 30.05
N ASP A 322 6.25 24.59 31.02
CA ASP A 322 6.92 23.29 31.12
C ASP A 322 5.93 22.25 31.67
N VAL A 323 5.74 21.15 30.94
CA VAL A 323 4.83 20.07 31.31
C VAL A 323 5.64 18.88 31.84
N PRO A 324 5.49 18.52 33.13
CA PRO A 324 6.30 17.47 33.72
C PRO A 324 5.93 16.09 33.16
N ALA A 325 6.88 15.16 33.17
CA ALA A 325 6.72 13.82 32.60
C ALA A 325 5.48 13.06 33.13
N HIS A 326 5.14 13.22 34.41
CA HIS A 326 3.98 12.56 35.02
C HIS A 326 2.62 13.08 34.52
N ALA A 327 2.59 14.27 33.89
CA ALA A 327 1.39 14.82 33.27
C ALA A 327 1.22 14.37 31.80
N LEU A 328 2.21 13.65 31.26
CA LEU A 328 2.22 13.10 29.91
C LEU A 328 2.04 11.57 29.96
N LEU A 329 1.58 11.00 28.86
CA LEU A 329 1.53 9.55 28.70
C LEU A 329 2.94 9.02 28.45
N ALA A 330 3.42 8.16 29.34
CA ALA A 330 4.56 7.31 29.07
C ALA A 330 4.18 6.33 27.95
N LEU A 331 4.84 6.46 26.80
CA LEU A 331 4.51 5.67 25.61
C LEU A 331 4.78 4.18 25.85
N PRO A 332 3.78 3.31 25.63
CA PRO A 332 4.00 1.87 25.58
C PRO A 332 5.11 1.51 24.56
N PRO A 333 5.89 0.43 24.77
CA PRO A 333 6.98 0.05 23.86
C PRO A 333 6.57 -0.08 22.39
N ASP A 334 5.36 -0.61 22.13
CA ASP A 334 4.78 -0.77 20.80
C ASP A 334 4.37 0.57 20.14
N TRP A 335 4.23 1.64 20.93
CA TRP A 335 4.00 3.01 20.45
C TRP A 335 5.31 3.78 20.28
N ALA A 336 6.29 3.53 21.16
CA ALA A 336 7.60 4.17 21.11
C ALA A 336 8.44 3.67 19.91
N ASP A 337 8.39 2.38 19.62
CA ASP A 337 9.08 1.74 18.49
C ASP A 337 8.05 1.02 17.60
N VAL A 338 7.12 1.79 17.01
CA VAL A 338 6.24 1.27 15.96
C VAL A 338 7.07 0.60 14.86
N PRO A 339 6.53 -0.36 14.09
CA PRO A 339 7.32 -1.13 13.13
C PRO A 339 7.74 -0.29 11.91
N TYR A 340 8.76 0.56 12.10
CA TYR A 340 9.33 1.44 11.11
C TYR A 340 9.99 0.63 9.98
N PRO A 341 9.87 1.04 8.70
CA PRO A 341 10.36 0.23 7.57
C PRO A 341 11.88 0.01 7.57
N ASP A 342 12.65 0.99 8.04
CA ASP A 342 14.11 0.91 8.13
C ASP A 342 14.65 1.73 9.32
N ARG A 343 15.95 1.58 9.63
CA ARG A 343 16.63 2.27 10.76
C ARG A 343 16.77 3.78 10.60
N GLY A 344 16.50 4.33 9.41
CA GLY A 344 16.58 5.76 9.11
C GLY A 344 15.68 6.62 9.99
N HIS A 345 14.62 6.06 10.59
CA HIS A 345 13.79 6.75 11.58
C HIS A 345 14.58 7.24 12.82
N ARG A 346 15.74 6.65 13.11
CA ARG A 346 16.55 6.99 14.30
C ARG A 346 17.42 8.23 14.11
N ALA A 347 17.59 8.71 12.88
CA ALA A 347 18.45 9.86 12.59
C ALA A 347 17.98 11.14 13.32
N GLY A 348 16.66 11.38 13.37
CA GLY A 348 16.05 12.49 14.10
C GLY A 348 16.30 12.44 15.61
N PRO A 349 15.84 11.39 16.32
CA PRO A 349 16.10 11.21 17.74
C PRO A 349 17.58 11.30 18.12
N GLN A 350 18.47 10.67 17.33
CA GLN A 350 19.92 10.70 17.59
C GLN A 350 20.51 12.11 17.44
N ALA A 351 20.15 12.82 16.37
CA ALA A 351 20.62 14.18 16.15
C ALA A 351 20.15 15.12 17.26
N VAL A 352 18.88 15.02 17.64
CA VAL A 352 18.28 15.86 18.69
C VAL A 352 18.93 15.61 20.05
N ARG A 353 19.19 14.35 20.43
CA ARG A 353 19.90 14.04 21.67
C ARG A 353 21.32 14.63 21.69
N ALA A 354 22.00 14.69 20.53
CA ALA A 354 23.33 15.29 20.43
C ALA A 354 23.34 16.81 20.63
N TRP A 355 22.23 17.51 20.32
CA TRP A 355 22.08 18.94 20.62
C TRP A 355 21.78 19.23 22.10
N GLY A 356 21.40 18.20 22.85
CA GLY A 356 20.96 18.34 24.22
C GLY A 356 22.01 18.01 25.28
N GLY A 357 23.20 17.56 24.87
CA GLY A 357 24.34 17.27 25.75
C GLY A 357 25.23 18.47 26.01
#